data_AF-A0A496ZTA9-F1
#
_entry.id   AF-A0A496ZTA9-F1
#
_cell.length_a   1.000
_cell.length_b   1.000
_cell.length_c   1.000
_cell.angle_alpha   90.00
_cell.angle_beta   90.00
_cell.angle_gamma   90.00
#
_symmetry.space_group_name_H-M   'P 1'
#
loop_
_entity.id
_entity.type
_entity.pdbx_description
1 polymer ?
#
loop_
_entity_poly.entity_id
_entity_poly.type
_entity_poly.pdbx_seq_one_letter_code
_entity_poly.pdbx_strand_id
1 'polypeptide(L)'
;MKILAKFTSQDLLYIAIFSALGLAIKPIVTPIIHLISAPLMIPGGSLAGGFYMMWLVLAIVIVQKPGAGILVGITQAIVMISLGYFGNHGAVSLLSYTLPGVAAELVSLLFKNKSSI
;
A
#
# COMPACT_ATOMS: atom_id res chain seq x y z
N MET A 1 11.03 11.69 -15.17
CA MET A 1 9.75 12.32 -15.58
C MET A 1 8.93 11.52 -16.60
N LYS A 2 9.51 10.69 -17.49
CA LYS A 2 8.73 9.89 -18.49
C LYS A 2 7.75 8.85 -17.91
N ILE A 3 7.93 8.40 -16.66
CA ILE A 3 7.05 7.40 -16.01
C ILE A 3 5.71 8.02 -15.59
N LEU A 4 5.74 9.20 -14.97
CA LEU A 4 4.54 9.93 -14.53
C LEU A 4 3.69 10.41 -15.71
N ALA A 5 4.31 10.68 -16.87
CA ALA A 5 3.60 11.08 -18.09
C ALA A 5 2.62 10.02 -18.64
N LYS A 6 2.69 8.76 -18.17
CA LYS A 6 1.74 7.70 -18.51
C LYS A 6 0.45 7.73 -17.66
N PHE A 7 0.46 8.49 -16.57
CA PHE A 7 -0.65 8.59 -15.62
C PHE A 7 -1.44 9.87 -15.89
N THR A 8 -2.76 9.76 -15.89
CA THR A 8 -3.66 10.90 -15.91
C THR A 8 -3.69 11.55 -14.53
N SER A 9 -4.19 12.78 -14.44
CA SER A 9 -4.41 13.44 -13.14
C SER A 9 -5.33 12.63 -12.22
N GLN A 10 -6.32 11.93 -12.80
CA GLN A 10 -7.23 11.08 -12.06
C GLN A 10 -6.52 9.83 -11.50
N ASP A 11 -5.61 9.22 -12.26
CA ASP A 11 -4.82 8.09 -11.76
C ASP A 11 -3.94 8.49 -10.58
N LEU A 12 -3.28 9.65 -10.70
CA LEU A 12 -2.43 10.19 -9.63
C LEU A 12 -3.26 10.54 -8.39
N LEU A 13 -4.49 11.04 -8.58
CA LEU A 13 -5.43 11.29 -7.50
C LEU A 13 -5.80 9.99 -6.77
N TYR A 14 -6.11 8.92 -7.49
CA TYR A 14 -6.39 7.62 -6.87
C TYR A 14 -5.19 7.09 -6.09
N ILE A 15 -3.99 7.14 -6.69
CA ILE A 15 -2.75 6.74 -6.01
C ILE A 15 -2.58 7.52 -4.70
N ALA A 16 -2.80 8.83 -4.71
CA ALA A 16 -2.69 9.68 -3.52
C ALA A 16 -3.72 9.30 -2.44
N ILE A 17 -4.99 9.13 -2.82
CA ILE A 17 -6.07 8.76 -1.90
C ILE A 17 -5.78 7.40 -1.24
N PHE A 18 -5.48 6.37 -2.04
CA PHE A 18 -5.21 5.04 -1.50
C PHE A 18 -3.94 4.98 -0.65
N SER A 19 -2.91 5.75 -1.02
CA SER A 19 -1.70 5.88 -0.20
C SER A 19 -2.03 6.47 1.18
N ALA A 20 -2.80 7.56 1.22
CA ALA A 20 -3.21 8.22 2.44
C ALA A 20 -4.10 7.33 3.32
N LEU A 21 -5.10 6.65 2.73
CA LEU A 21 -5.97 5.72 3.45
C LEU A 21 -5.19 4.56 4.06
N GLY A 22 -4.25 3.98 3.32
CA GLY A 22 -3.42 2.88 3.80
C GLY A 22 -2.53 3.26 4.99
N LEU A 23 -2.11 4.52 5.09
CA LEU A 23 -1.37 5.03 6.25
C LEU A 23 -2.31 5.36 7.41
N ALA A 24 -3.39 6.10 7.14
CA ALA A 24 -4.31 6.62 8.16
C ALA A 24 -5.06 5.51 8.91
N ILE A 25 -5.34 4.39 8.25
CA ILE A 25 -6.15 3.32 8.83
C ILE A 25 -5.40 2.48 9.87
N LYS A 26 -4.06 2.37 9.75
CA LYS A 26 -3.22 1.50 10.59
C LYS A 26 -3.45 1.68 12.10
N PRO A 27 -3.39 2.89 12.70
CA PRO A 27 -3.58 3.07 14.14
C PRO A 27 -5.00 2.73 14.61
N ILE A 28 -5.99 2.75 13.73
CA ILE A 28 -7.40 2.46 14.05
C ILE A 28 -7.65 0.95 13.98
N VAL A 29 -7.20 0.30 12.90
CA VAL A 29 -7.48 -1.11 12.64
C VAL A 29 -6.64 -2.06 13.49
N THR A 30 -5.39 -1.69 13.80
CA THR A 30 -4.50 -2.59 14.55
C THR A 30 -5.05 -2.97 15.92
N PRO A 31 -5.53 -2.03 16.78
CA PRO A 31 -6.13 -2.38 18.06
C PRO A 31 -7.39 -3.25 17.94
N ILE A 32 -8.25 -2.94 16.96
CA ILE A 32 -9.50 -3.68 16.71
C ILE A 32 -9.18 -5.12 16.30
N ILE A 33 -8.21 -5.32 15.40
CA ILE A 33 -7.79 -6.65 14.98
C ILE A 33 -7.17 -7.42 16.15
N HIS A 34 -6.36 -6.78 17.00
CA HIS A 34 -5.80 -7.46 18.17
C HIS A 34 -6.87 -7.89 19.17
N LEU A 35 -7.94 -7.10 19.35
CA LEU A 35 -9.07 -7.46 20.20
C LEU A 35 -9.75 -8.76 19.75
N ILE A 36 -9.87 -8.97 18.43
CA ILE A 36 -10.53 -10.15 17.84
C ILE A 36 -9.54 -11.32 17.70
N SER A 37 -8.30 -11.05 17.30
CA SER A 37 -7.31 -12.07 16.98
C SER A 37 -6.68 -12.70 18.22
N ALA A 38 -6.56 -11.96 19.33
CA ALA A 38 -5.99 -12.49 20.57
C ALA A 38 -6.80 -13.65 21.17
N PRO A 39 -8.14 -13.59 21.31
CA PRO A 39 -8.96 -14.74 21.73
C PRO A 39 -8.89 -15.93 20.77
N LEU A 40 -8.67 -15.68 19.47
CA LEU A 40 -8.62 -16.71 18.44
C LEU A 40 -7.21 -17.30 18.26
N MET A 41 -6.21 -16.84 19.02
CA MET A 41 -4.80 -17.21 18.89
C MET A 41 -4.23 -16.99 17.48
N ILE A 42 -4.82 -16.05 16.72
CA ILE A 42 -4.33 -15.68 15.39
C ILE A 42 -3.32 -14.53 15.55
N PRO A 43 -2.18 -14.55 14.85
CA PRO A 43 -1.26 -13.42 14.86
C PRO A 43 -1.95 -12.14 14.35
N GLY A 44 -2.25 -11.19 15.24
CA GLY A 44 -2.94 -9.95 14.87
C GLY A 44 -2.22 -9.15 13.77
N GLY A 45 -0.89 -9.28 13.69
CA GLY A 45 -0.07 -8.68 12.65
C GLY A 45 -0.35 -9.19 11.24
N SER A 46 -0.69 -10.47 11.03
CA SER A 46 -0.98 -11.00 9.69
C SER A 46 -2.35 -10.55 9.18
N LEU A 47 -3.35 -10.55 10.07
CA LEU A 47 -4.69 -10.01 9.79
C LEU A 47 -4.66 -8.50 9.54
N ALA A 48 -3.97 -7.74 10.39
CA ALA A 48 -3.79 -6.30 10.18
C ALA A 48 -3.02 -6.03 8.89
N GLY A 49 -1.97 -6.83 8.64
CA GLY A 49 -1.23 -6.94 7.39
C GLY A 49 -2.14 -6.98 6.17
N GLY A 50 -2.97 -8.02 6.07
CA GLY A 50 -3.89 -8.18 4.95
C GLY A 50 -4.84 -7.00 4.78
N PHE A 51 -5.38 -6.47 5.90
CA PHE A 51 -6.35 -5.38 5.84
C PHE A 51 -5.76 -4.07 5.31
N TYR A 52 -4.63 -3.59 5.83
CA TYR A 52 -4.07 -2.32 5.32
C TYR A 52 -3.49 -2.47 3.91
N MET A 53 -3.02 -3.66 3.53
CA MET A 53 -2.52 -3.93 2.17
C MET A 53 -3.64 -3.90 1.11
N MET A 54 -4.91 -4.02 1.51
CA MET A 54 -6.06 -3.92 0.61
C MET A 54 -6.05 -2.60 -0.17
N TRP A 55 -5.73 -1.47 0.47
CA TRP A 55 -5.71 -0.16 -0.19
C TRP A 55 -4.69 -0.09 -1.33
N LEU A 56 -3.55 -0.75 -1.13
CA LEU A 56 -2.51 -0.85 -2.14
C LEU A 56 -3.00 -1.65 -3.36
N VAL A 57 -3.65 -2.79 -3.12
CA VAL A 57 -4.22 -3.61 -4.19
C VAL A 57 -5.36 -2.89 -4.91
N LEU A 58 -6.22 -2.17 -4.18
CA LEU A 58 -7.29 -1.37 -4.77
C LEU A 58 -6.76 -0.29 -5.73
N ALA A 59 -5.68 0.38 -5.36
CA ALA A 59 -5.04 1.35 -6.25
C ALA A 59 -4.56 0.69 -7.55
N ILE A 60 -3.96 -0.50 -7.49
CA ILE A 60 -3.51 -1.23 -8.67
C ILE A 60 -4.69 -1.62 -9.57
N VAL A 61 -5.77 -2.14 -8.98
CA VAL A 61 -6.96 -2.61 -9.71
C VAL A 61 -7.79 -1.47 -10.29
N ILE A 62 -7.82 -0.30 -9.65
CA ILE A 62 -8.55 0.87 -10.14
C ILE A 62 -7.75 1.62 -11.20
N VAL A 63 -6.44 1.80 -10.99
CA VAL A 63 -5.58 2.55 -11.92
C VAL A 63 -5.22 1.72 -13.16
N GLN A 64 -5.09 0.40 -13.02
CA GLN A 64 -4.84 -0.57 -14.11
C GLN A 64 -3.59 -0.32 -14.97
N LYS A 65 -2.70 0.57 -14.53
CA LYS A 65 -1.46 0.94 -15.23
C LYS A 65 -0.23 0.34 -14.53
N PRO A 66 0.74 -0.17 -15.30
CA PRO A 66 1.96 -0.72 -14.72
C PRO A 66 2.73 0.36 -13.96
N GLY A 67 3.15 0.03 -12.76
CA GLY A 67 3.85 0.90 -11.82
C GLY A 67 2.94 1.58 -10.78
N ALA A 68 1.62 1.35 -10.82
CA ALA A 68 0.69 1.93 -9.84
C ALA A 68 1.01 1.48 -8.41
N GLY A 69 1.31 0.19 -8.19
CA GLY A 69 1.63 -0.34 -6.86
C GLY A 69 2.94 0.22 -6.31
N ILE A 70 3.94 0.38 -7.18
CA ILE A 70 5.22 0.99 -6.83
C ILE A 70 5.02 2.46 -6.43
N LEU A 71 4.22 3.21 -7.19
CA LEU A 71 3.93 4.61 -6.87
C LEU A 71 3.22 4.74 -5.52
N VAL A 72 2.25 3.87 -5.20
CA VAL A 72 1.62 3.84 -3.87
C VAL A 72 2.66 3.62 -2.77
N GLY A 73 3.50 2.59 -2.89
CA GLY A 73 4.51 2.29 -1.88
C GLY A 73 5.52 3.43 -1.67
N ILE A 74 5.98 4.06 -2.76
CA ILE A 74 6.88 5.23 -2.70
C ILE A 74 6.17 6.43 -2.07
N THR A 75 4.93 6.74 -2.47
CA THR A 75 4.17 7.85 -1.91
C THR A 75 3.95 7.63 -0.41
N GLN A 76 3.61 6.41 0.00
CA GLN A 76 3.48 6.05 1.41
C GLN A 76 4.80 6.24 2.18
N ALA A 77 5.92 5.79 1.61
CA ALA A 77 7.25 5.99 2.18
C ALA A 77 7.60 7.47 2.38
N ILE A 78 7.34 8.30 1.36
CA ILE A 78 7.60 9.74 1.42
C ILE A 78 6.77 10.38 2.52
N VAL A 79 5.46 10.15 2.54
CA VAL A 79 4.55 10.71 3.55
C VAL A 79 4.97 10.27 4.95
N MET A 80 5.31 8.98 5.11
CA MET A 80 5.79 8.42 6.36
C MET A 80 7.04 9.15 6.88
N ILE A 81 8.05 9.34 6.03
CA ILE A 81 9.28 10.06 6.40
C ILE A 81 8.98 11.53 6.69
N SER A 82 8.14 12.18 5.90
CA SER A 82 7.77 13.59 6.08
C SER A 82 7.02 13.85 7.38
N LEU A 83 6.16 12.92 7.81
CA LEU A 83 5.37 13.08 9.04
C LEU A 83 6.16 12.71 10.30
N GLY A 84 7.20 11.89 10.21
CA GLY A 84 7.98 11.43 11.37
C GLY A 84 7.19 10.59 12.39
N TYR A 85 5.96 10.19 12.05
CA TYR A 85 4.94 9.71 13.01
C TYR A 85 5.08 8.25 13.49
N PHE A 86 5.95 7.42 12.88
CA PHE A 86 6.01 5.96 13.15
C PHE A 86 7.44 5.39 13.11
N GLY A 87 8.30 5.89 13.99
CA GLY A 87 9.47 5.15 14.51
C GLY A 87 10.85 5.59 14.00
N ASN A 88 11.87 5.34 14.86
CA ASN A 88 13.32 5.57 14.72
C ASN A 88 14.01 4.88 13.52
N HIS A 89 13.25 4.50 12.48
CA HIS A 89 13.72 3.73 11.34
C HIS A 89 14.17 4.60 10.18
N GLY A 90 13.83 5.90 10.14
CA GLY A 90 14.36 6.87 9.17
C GLY A 90 14.31 6.36 7.72
N ALA A 91 15.47 6.17 7.10
CA ALA A 91 15.60 5.65 5.74
C ALA A 91 15.06 4.21 5.56
N VAL A 92 14.99 3.39 6.62
CA VAL A 92 14.42 2.03 6.55
C VAL A 92 12.93 2.07 6.22
N SER A 93 12.22 3.14 6.59
CA SER A 93 10.81 3.34 6.21
C SER A 93 10.62 3.39 4.69
N LEU A 94 11.60 3.86 3.92
CA LEU A 94 11.54 3.79 2.45
C LEU A 94 11.41 2.35 1.98
N LEU A 95 12.22 1.45 2.52
CA LEU A 95 12.17 0.03 2.16
C LEU A 95 10.88 -0.61 2.65
N SER A 96 10.48 -0.37 3.91
CA SER A 96 9.29 -1.00 4.51
C SER A 96 7.98 -0.68 3.79
N TYR A 97 7.85 0.49 3.16
CA TYR A 97 6.66 0.87 2.41
C TYR A 97 6.78 0.65 0.90
N THR A 98 7.99 0.77 0.34
CA THR A 98 8.19 0.54 -1.10
C THR A 98 8.14 -0.96 -1.45
N LEU A 99 8.71 -1.84 -0.62
CA LEU A 99 8.77 -3.28 -0.90
C LEU A 99 7.39 -3.93 -1.08
N PRO A 100 6.38 -3.66 -0.22
CA PRO A 100 5.02 -4.15 -0.47
C PRO A 100 4.44 -3.66 -1.80
N GLY A 101 4.68 -2.41 -2.18
CA GLY A 101 4.24 -1.86 -3.47
C GLY A 101 4.89 -2.54 -4.66
N VAL A 102 6.19 -2.82 -4.58
CA VAL A 102 6.91 -3.60 -5.58
C VAL A 102 6.38 -5.03 -5.65
N ALA A 103 6.20 -5.70 -4.51
CA ALA A 103 5.71 -7.07 -4.46
C ALA A 103 4.32 -7.20 -5.10
N ALA A 104 3.39 -6.32 -4.74
CA ALA A 104 2.04 -6.34 -5.30
C ALA A 104 2.00 -5.98 -6.78
N GLU A 105 2.86 -5.05 -7.24
CA GLU A 105 3.00 -4.73 -8.66
C GLU A 105 3.50 -5.94 -9.45
N LEU A 106 4.54 -6.63 -8.95
CA LEU A 106 5.05 -7.85 -9.59
C LEU A 106 3.97 -8.93 -9.67
N VAL A 107 3.22 -9.15 -8.60
CA VAL A 107 2.07 -10.07 -8.58
C VAL A 107 1.05 -9.65 -9.64
N SER A 108 0.64 -8.38 -9.68
CA SER A 108 -0.31 -7.87 -10.67
C SER A 108 0.16 -8.12 -12.11
N LEU A 109 1.43 -7.84 -12.41
CA LEU A 109 2.00 -8.06 -13.74
C LEU A 109 2.04 -9.55 -14.13
N LEU A 110 2.30 -10.46 -13.17
CA LEU A 110 2.26 -11.91 -13.41
C LEU A 110 0.85 -12.41 -13.74
N PHE A 111 -0.18 -11.85 -13.10
CA PHE A 111 -1.58 -12.26 -13.31
C PHE A 111 -2.30 -11.49 -14.42
N LYS A 112 -1.75 -10.37 -14.89
CA LYS A 112 -2.33 -9.53 -15.96
C LYS A 112 -2.56 -10.27 -17.28
N ASN A 113 -1.79 -11.33 -17.55
CA ASN A 113 -1.97 -12.20 -18.73
C ASN A 113 -3.12 -13.22 -18.61
N LYS A 114 -3.83 -13.30 -17.48
CA LYS A 114 -4.91 -14.25 -17.25
C LYS A 114 -6.31 -13.65 -17.12
N SER A 115 -6.44 -12.32 -17.11
CA SER A 115 -7.70 -11.63 -16.85
C SER A 115 -7.95 -10.49 -17.84
N SER A 116 -7.97 -10.82 -19.13
CA SER A 116 -8.81 -10.10 -20.10
C SER A 116 -10.17 -10.77 -20.10
N ILE A 117 -11.06 -10.34 -19.22
CA ILE A 117 -12.52 -10.54 -19.34
C ILE A 117 -13.11 -9.15 -19.52
#